data_AF-A0A0L7LXK1-F1
#
_entry.id   AF-A0A0L7LXK1-F1
#
_cell.length_a   1.000
_cell.length_b   1.000
_cell.length_c   1.000
_cell.angle_alpha   90.00
_cell.angle_beta   90.00
_cell.angle_gamma   90.00
#
_symmetry.space_group_name_H-M   'P 1'
#
loop_
_entity.id
_entity.type
_entity.pdbx_description
1 polymer ?
#
loop_
_entity_poly.entity_id
_entity_poly.type
_entity_poly.pdbx_seq_one_letter_code
_entity_poly.pdbx_strand_id
1 'polypeptide(L)'
;MSTTKLHILDQQLDITLILFKNVVNSKDLLESYTKSMNDNICYINDFFLLLDSNLVYNENHILHSIYRAHHNFQSKKRITKNIFLEILFLLSPHENINECVKQYQIKNDSSSVIYVG
;
A
#
# COMPACT_ATOMS: atom_id res chain seq x y z
N MET A 1 8.31 -4.67 13.25
CA MET A 1 7.03 -3.93 13.32
C MET A 1 7.36 -2.52 13.73
N SER A 2 6.88 -1.53 13.00
CA SER A 2 6.92 -0.11 13.38
C SER A 2 5.50 0.46 13.30
N THR A 3 5.20 1.42 14.17
CA THR A 3 3.92 2.14 14.16
C THR A 3 4.22 3.63 14.16
N THR A 4 3.62 4.35 13.22
CA THR A 4 3.86 5.77 12.98
C THR A 4 2.55 6.50 12.82
N LYS A 5 2.45 7.70 13.41
CA LYS A 5 1.29 8.57 13.25
C LYS A 5 1.55 9.57 12.13
N LEU A 6 0.64 9.62 11.16
CA LEU A 6 0.64 10.65 10.13
C LEU A 6 -0.45 11.66 10.45
N HIS A 7 -0.05 12.92 10.59
CA HIS A 7 -0.96 14.06 10.75
C HIS A 7 -1.19 14.67 9.37
N ILE A 8 -2.37 14.47 8.79
CA ILE A 8 -2.71 14.87 7.42
C ILE A 8 -3.92 15.81 7.49
N LEU A 9 -3.68 17.10 7.24
CA LEU A 9 -4.68 18.15 7.44
C LEU A 9 -5.29 18.05 8.85
N ASP A 10 -6.61 17.89 8.95
CA ASP A 10 -7.34 17.80 10.22
C ASP A 10 -7.54 16.33 10.69
N GLN A 11 -6.85 15.37 10.08
CA GLN A 11 -6.95 13.94 10.41
C GLN A 11 -5.62 13.38 10.93
N GLN A 12 -5.72 12.41 11.83
CA GLN A 12 -4.61 11.57 12.24
C GLN A 12 -4.85 10.15 11.73
N LEU A 13 -3.83 9.57 11.13
CA LEU A 13 -3.82 8.21 10.64
C LEU A 13 -2.71 7.43 11.34
N ASP A 14 -3.07 6.35 12.00
CA ASP A 14 -2.12 5.46 12.64
C ASP A 14 -1.72 4.38 11.62
N ILE A 15 -0.44 4.33 11.25
CA ILE A 15 0.10 3.40 10.25
C ILE A 15 0.98 2.37 10.93
N THR A 16 0.71 1.10 10.68
CA THR A 16 1.48 -0.05 11.12
C THR A 16 2.20 -0.68 9.93
N LEU A 17 3.51 -0.86 10.06
CA LEU A 17 4.37 -1.53 9.09
C LEU A 17 4.94 -2.81 9.68
N ILE A 18 4.76 -3.94 9.00
CA ILE A 18 5.30 -5.23 9.41
C ILE A 18 6.05 -5.87 8.25
N LEU A 19 7.34 -6.11 8.42
CA LEU A 19 8.15 -6.89 7.48
C LEU A 19 8.15 -8.36 7.88
N PHE A 20 7.62 -9.20 7.00
CA PHE A 20 7.71 -10.65 7.08
C PHE A 20 8.85 -11.14 6.17
N LYS A 21 9.74 -11.96 6.72
CA LYS A 21 10.85 -12.61 5.99
C LYS A 21 10.62 -14.11 5.95
N ASN A 22 11.21 -14.78 4.96
CA ASN A 22 11.08 -16.23 4.74
C ASN A 22 9.61 -16.66 4.59
N VAL A 23 8.83 -15.87 3.86
CA VAL A 23 7.44 -16.19 3.53
C VAL A 23 7.41 -17.39 2.60
N VAL A 24 6.63 -18.41 2.97
CA VAL A 24 6.54 -19.69 2.22
C VAL A 24 5.18 -19.90 1.55
N ASN A 25 4.19 -19.06 1.88
CA ASN A 25 2.80 -19.16 1.44
C ASN A 25 2.34 -17.90 0.67
N SER A 26 3.24 -17.23 -0.05
CA SER A 26 2.96 -15.97 -0.75
C SER A 26 1.89 -16.10 -1.83
N LYS A 27 1.81 -17.25 -2.50
CA LYS A 27 0.71 -17.57 -3.42
C LYS A 27 -0.66 -17.52 -2.72
N ASP A 28 -0.82 -18.23 -1.61
CA ASP A 28 -2.09 -18.27 -0.86
C ASP A 28 -2.45 -16.89 -0.28
N LEU A 29 -1.43 -16.13 0.15
CA LEU A 29 -1.59 -14.74 0.58
C LEU A 29 -2.10 -13.85 -0.56
N LEU A 30 -1.53 -13.96 -1.77
CA LEU A 30 -1.95 -13.19 -2.93
C LEU A 30 -3.38 -13.51 -3.36
N GLU A 31 -3.76 -14.80 -3.35
CA GLU A 31 -5.13 -15.23 -3.65
C GLU A 31 -6.13 -14.65 -2.64
N SER A 32 -5.82 -14.78 -1.34
CA SER A 32 -6.66 -14.23 -0.25
C SER A 32 -6.78 -12.71 -0.33
N TYR A 33 -5.66 -12.04 -0.61
CA TYR A 33 -5.59 -10.59 -0.75
C TYR A 33 -6.44 -10.09 -1.92
N THR A 34 -6.29 -10.72 -3.09
CA THR A 34 -7.04 -10.35 -4.30
C THR A 34 -8.54 -10.52 -4.09
N LYS A 35 -8.97 -11.61 -3.42
CA LYS A 35 -10.36 -11.80 -3.04
C LYS A 35 -10.86 -10.68 -2.13
N SER A 36 -10.10 -10.34 -1.09
CA SER A 36 -10.47 -9.27 -0.15
C SER A 36 -10.59 -7.89 -0.81
N MET A 37 -9.80 -7.61 -1.85
CA MET A 37 -9.83 -6.32 -2.57
C MET A 37 -11.04 -6.19 -3.50
N ASN A 38 -11.59 -7.31 -3.99
CA ASN A 38 -12.81 -7.29 -4.80
C ASN A 38 -14.08 -7.09 -3.96
N ASP A 39 -14.06 -7.56 -2.71
CA ASP A 39 -15.22 -7.51 -1.81
C ASP A 39 -15.30 -6.22 -0.99
N ASN A 40 -14.20 -5.46 -0.87
CA ASN A 40 -14.14 -4.29 -0.01
C ASN A 40 -14.42 -2.96 -0.72
N ILE A 41 -15.31 -2.17 -0.11
CA ILE A 41 -15.38 -0.72 -0.32
C ILE A 41 -14.16 -0.12 0.38
N CYS A 42 -13.14 0.30 -0.38
CA CYS A 42 -11.99 1.02 0.16
C CYS A 42 -12.43 2.37 0.73
N TYR A 43 -12.61 2.44 2.06
CA TYR A 43 -12.67 3.71 2.75
C TYR A 43 -11.28 4.35 2.75
N ILE A 44 -11.23 5.68 2.74
CA ILE A 44 -9.95 6.41 2.70
C ILE A 44 -9.11 6.05 3.92
N ASN A 45 -9.72 5.84 5.09
CA ASN A 45 -9.03 5.60 6.35
C ASN A 45 -8.86 4.12 6.71
N ASP A 46 -9.58 3.22 6.05
CA ASP A 46 -9.53 1.77 6.32
C ASP A 46 -8.97 1.07 5.10
N PHE A 47 -7.64 0.99 5.02
CA PHE A 47 -6.94 0.28 3.95
C PHE A 47 -5.83 -0.59 4.53
N PHE A 48 -5.43 -1.59 3.75
CA PHE A 48 -4.17 -2.27 3.98
C PHE A 48 -3.52 -2.65 2.65
N LEU A 49 -2.21 -2.83 2.66
CA LEU A 49 -1.39 -3.20 1.51
C LEU A 49 -0.53 -4.41 1.88
N LEU A 50 -0.37 -5.31 0.92
CA LEU A 50 0.71 -6.29 0.92
C LEU A 50 1.68 -5.94 -0.20
N LEU A 51 2.86 -5.47 0.18
CA LEU A 51 3.90 -5.02 -0.74
C LEU A 51 5.02 -6.06 -0.85
N ASP A 52 5.53 -6.28 -2.05
CA ASP A 52 6.79 -6.99 -2.24
C ASP A 52 7.94 -6.11 -1.73
N SER A 53 8.69 -6.63 -0.76
CA SER A 53 9.73 -5.85 -0.08
C SER A 53 10.94 -5.51 -0.95
N ASN A 54 11.16 -6.21 -2.07
CA ASN A 54 12.37 -6.05 -2.89
C ASN A 54 12.49 -4.66 -3.52
N LEU A 55 11.37 -3.92 -3.60
CA LEU A 55 11.30 -2.59 -4.23
C LEU A 55 11.09 -1.46 -3.21
N VAL A 56 11.08 -1.79 -1.91
CA VAL A 56 10.97 -0.82 -0.83
C VAL A 56 12.32 -0.72 -0.13
N TYR A 57 13.04 0.37 -0.38
CA TYR A 57 14.32 0.63 0.28
C TYR A 57 14.15 1.22 1.71
N ASN A 58 13.13 2.06 1.91
CA ASN A 58 12.95 2.84 3.14
C ASN A 58 11.46 2.98 3.49
N GLU A 59 11.12 2.85 4.78
CA GLU A 59 9.75 3.06 5.28
C GLU A 59 9.21 4.47 5.00
N ASN A 60 10.07 5.50 5.01
CA ASN A 60 9.68 6.87 4.69
C ASN A 60 9.14 7.01 3.27
N HIS A 61 9.57 6.14 2.34
CA HIS A 61 9.01 6.12 1.00
C HIS A 61 7.53 5.69 1.03
N ILE A 62 7.21 4.65 1.80
CA ILE A 62 5.82 4.21 2.02
C ILE A 62 5.02 5.30 2.72
N LEU A 63 5.52 5.83 3.83
CA LEU A 63 4.84 6.85 4.63
C LEU A 63 4.56 8.12 3.82
N HIS A 64 5.51 8.56 3.00
CA HIS A 64 5.32 9.71 2.10
C HIS A 64 4.20 9.45 1.08
N SER A 65 4.17 8.27 0.46
CA SER A 65 3.14 7.92 -0.51
C SER A 65 1.75 7.82 0.12
N ILE A 66 1.64 7.27 1.33
CA ILE A 66 0.40 7.29 2.12
C ILE A 66 -0.04 8.72 2.41
N TYR A 67 0.86 9.54 2.97
CA TYR A 67 0.57 10.94 3.29
C TYR A 67 0.03 11.68 2.06
N ARG A 68 0.73 11.59 0.93
CA ARG A 68 0.34 12.27 -0.31
C ARG A 68 -0.97 11.73 -0.87
N ALA A 69 -1.19 10.42 -0.82
CA ALA A 69 -2.44 9.81 -1.28
C ALA A 69 -3.63 10.36 -0.50
N HIS A 70 -3.56 10.35 0.84
CA HIS A 70 -4.62 10.89 1.70
C HIS A 70 -4.85 12.38 1.46
N HIS A 71 -3.77 13.16 1.39
CA HIS A 71 -3.85 14.58 1.10
C HIS A 71 -4.54 14.84 -0.26
N ASN A 72 -4.21 14.08 -1.30
CA ASN A 72 -4.84 14.20 -2.62
C ASN A 72 -6.33 13.82 -2.59
N PHE A 73 -6.70 12.80 -1.83
CA PHE A 73 -8.11 12.42 -1.65
C PHE A 73 -8.92 13.51 -0.96
N GLN A 74 -8.41 14.03 0.17
CA GLN A 74 -9.07 15.09 0.94
C GLN A 74 -9.17 16.40 0.16
N SER A 75 -8.10 16.78 -0.56
CA SER A 75 -8.06 18.00 -1.38
C SER A 75 -8.73 17.87 -2.75
N LYS A 76 -9.32 16.70 -3.07
CA LYS A 76 -9.97 16.38 -4.36
C LYS A 76 -9.02 16.50 -5.58
N LYS A 77 -7.72 16.28 -5.38
CA LYS A 77 -6.66 16.28 -6.40
C LYS A 77 -6.14 14.88 -6.73
N ARG A 78 -6.89 13.84 -6.38
CA ARG A 78 -6.54 12.44 -6.66
C ARG A 78 -6.45 12.16 -8.15
N ILE A 79 -5.54 11.27 -8.53
CA ILE A 79 -5.34 10.81 -9.91
C ILE A 79 -6.13 9.52 -10.13
N THR A 80 -6.18 8.64 -9.14
CA THR A 80 -6.74 7.31 -9.22
C THR A 80 -8.14 7.21 -8.58
N LYS A 81 -8.80 6.07 -8.77
CA LYS A 81 -10.17 5.83 -8.32
C LYS A 81 -10.31 5.54 -6.81
N ASN A 82 -9.27 5.05 -6.14
CA ASN A 82 -9.31 4.68 -4.72
C ASN A 82 -7.95 4.88 -4.04
N ILE A 83 -7.94 4.91 -2.70
CA ILE A 83 -6.73 5.23 -1.93
C ILE A 83 -5.62 4.20 -2.15
N PHE A 84 -5.97 2.92 -2.27
CA PHE A 84 -5.05 1.83 -2.58
C PHE A 84 -4.22 2.10 -3.84
N LEU A 85 -4.89 2.43 -4.96
CA LEU A 85 -4.22 2.70 -6.22
C LEU A 85 -3.42 3.99 -6.17
N GLU A 86 -3.88 5.00 -5.43
CA GLU A 86 -3.15 6.27 -5.27
C GLU A 86 -1.83 6.06 -4.55
N ILE A 87 -1.83 5.25 -3.48
CA ILE A 87 -0.61 4.92 -2.74
C ILE A 87 0.38 4.18 -3.65
N LEU A 88 -0.09 3.16 -4.38
CA LEU A 88 0.77 2.39 -5.30
C LEU A 88 1.28 3.24 -6.48
N PHE A 89 0.44 4.15 -6.99
CA PHE A 89 0.83 5.10 -8.02
C PHE A 89 1.93 6.02 -7.50
N LEU A 90 1.79 6.56 -6.28
CA LEU A 90 2.77 7.48 -5.69
C LEU A 90 4.05 6.80 -5.21
N LEU A 91 4.01 5.50 -4.93
CA LEU A 91 5.20 4.67 -4.68
C LEU A 91 6.01 4.43 -5.96
N SER A 92 5.36 4.44 -7.12
CA SER A 92 5.95 4.01 -8.37
C SER A 92 6.54 5.18 -9.17
N PRO A 93 7.65 4.96 -9.90
CA PRO A 93 8.11 5.89 -10.92
C PRO A 93 7.30 5.80 -12.22
N HIS A 94 6.41 4.80 -12.38
CA HIS A 94 5.62 4.60 -13.58
C HIS A 94 4.34 5.43 -13.60
N GLU A 95 3.96 5.90 -14.79
CA GLU A 95 2.67 6.59 -15.00
C GLU A 95 1.52 5.61 -15.28
N ASN A 96 1.82 4.35 -15.61
CA ASN A 96 0.82 3.32 -15.87
C ASN A 96 0.40 2.62 -14.58
N ILE A 97 -0.83 2.87 -14.12
CA ILE A 97 -1.39 2.32 -12.87
C ILE A 97 -1.28 0.78 -12.81
N ASN A 98 -1.50 0.07 -13.91
CA ASN A 98 -1.42 -1.39 -13.91
C ASN A 98 0.01 -1.87 -13.66
N GLU A 99 1.00 -1.16 -14.19
CA GLU A 99 2.41 -1.45 -13.93
C GLU A 99 2.79 -1.10 -12.49
N CYS A 100 2.27 -0.01 -11.92
CA CYS A 100 2.46 0.32 -10.50
C CYS A 100 1.95 -0.80 -9.58
N VAL A 101 0.77 -1.37 -9.89
CA VAL A 101 0.21 -2.49 -9.12
C VAL A 101 1.09 -3.72 -9.25
N LYS A 102 1.39 -4.15 -10.48
CA LYS A 102 2.24 -5.35 -10.71
C LYS A 102 3.62 -5.22 -10.08
N GLN A 103 4.17 -4.01 -10.04
CA GLN A 103 5.49 -3.76 -9.50
C GLN A 103 5.51 -3.97 -7.98
N TYR A 104 4.57 -3.36 -7.25
CA TYR A 104 4.62 -3.33 -5.78
C TYR A 104 3.80 -4.41 -5.10
N GLN A 105 2.82 -5.02 -5.77
CA GLN A 105 2.04 -6.12 -5.21
C GLN A 105 2.93 -7.35 -4.96
N ILE A 106 2.61 -8.11 -3.91
CA ILE A 106 3.22 -9.43 -3.68
C ILE A 106 3.01 -10.36 -4.89
N LYS A 107 3.97 -11.25 -5.10
CA LYS A 107 4.01 -12.25 -6.18
C LYS A 107 3.90 -13.65 -5.58
N ASN A 108 3.61 -14.63 -6.45
CA ASN A 108 3.51 -16.04 -6.06
C ASN A 108 4.79 -16.61 -5.43
N ASP A 109 5.93 -15.96 -5.66
CA ASP A 109 7.27 -16.36 -5.21
C ASP A 109 7.91 -15.33 -4.26
N SER A 110 7.15 -14.33 -3.78
CA SER A 110 7.67 -13.36 -2.81
C SER A 110 8.10 -14.07 -1.52
N SER A 111 9.39 -13.97 -1.18
CA SER A 111 9.95 -14.52 0.06
C SER A 111 10.00 -13.50 1.21
N SER A 112 9.68 -12.24 0.92
CA SER A 112 9.70 -11.14 1.87
C SER A 112 8.62 -10.11 1.53
N VAL A 113 7.73 -9.85 2.49
CA VAL A 113 6.48 -9.10 2.32
C VAL A 113 6.38 -8.02 3.37
N ILE A 114 5.94 -6.82 2.98
CA ILE A 114 5.61 -5.74 3.90
C ILE A 114 4.09 -5.60 3.96
N TYR A 115 3.54 -5.77 5.16
CA TYR A 115 2.19 -5.34 5.48
C TYR A 115 2.19 -3.87 5.86
N VAL A 116 1.20 -3.14 5.35
CA VAL A 116 0.90 -1.73 5.69
C VAL A 116 -0.58 -1.65 6.02
N GLY A 117 -0.97 -1.05 7.13
CA GLY A 117 -2.37 -0.80 7.48
C GLY A 117 -2.54 -0.10 8.81
#